data_AF-A0A418BQ19-F1
#
_entry.id   AF-A0A418BQ19-F1
#
_cell.length_a   1.000
_cell.length_b   1.000
_cell.length_c   1.000
_cell.angle_alpha   90.00
_cell.angle_beta   90.00
_cell.angle_gamma   90.00
#
_symmetry.space_group_name_H-M   'P 1'
#
loop_
_entity.id
_entity.type
_entity.pdbx_description
1 polymer ?
#
loop_
_entity_poly.entity_id
_entity_poly.type
_entity_poly.pdbx_seq_one_letter_code
_entity_poly.pdbx_strand_id
1 'polypeptide(L)'
;MAFRPHVIPSEAFTPRKVHYLTLADLPRQDICLTASSIFTLSNGELEVLAWNHSTMFFDGTSPTKVEVPPREGRDTFRAGQAKKVLHPSIVPPMSSRTLARLQIDWIAHYIAHHPNLHEDDIVMYTDAWDVTIQSNMSSVGSVLHRLTNGRRGLLFNSEPCCGDSFGLPGPYGDYLRSTSFDVQLSPHEPTQRVPGPHICRQMLIKSSMYSEMGGPNWSLGSGGIVGDVKTFREFMLKVVHITNEQVARAVANPLVPLYEGDQISFQLAYPEINVIVDTRSEVFMVSSYLTTNGTVEHYDNVRGCDPDYFKDGVPSKLVWYGQQHVPMILHFPGGYKKLWASCADPMAEYLKPRSPGKHMWDVDRNIRVPIHSVCDYYA
;
A
#
# COMPACT_ATOMS: atom_id res chain seq x y z
N MET A 1 31.03 17.93 -1.62
CA MET A 1 31.38 16.53 -1.28
C MET A 1 30.24 15.66 -1.76
N ALA A 2 30.48 14.78 -2.74
CA ALA A 2 29.46 13.83 -3.19
C ALA A 2 29.36 12.71 -2.14
N PHE A 3 28.18 12.55 -1.53
CA PHE A 3 27.88 11.41 -0.68
C PHE A 3 27.99 10.14 -1.53
N ARG A 4 28.94 9.26 -1.20
CA ARG A 4 28.95 7.88 -1.71
C ARG A 4 28.15 7.05 -0.73
N PRO A 5 26.97 6.51 -1.09
CA PRO A 5 26.25 5.60 -0.22
C PRO A 5 27.11 4.38 0.07
N HIS A 6 27.08 3.87 1.30
CA HIS A 6 27.72 2.61 1.67
C HIS A 6 27.17 1.49 0.78
N VAL A 7 28.06 0.92 -0.04
CA VAL A 7 27.74 -0.15 -0.99
C VAL A 7 27.69 -1.47 -0.23
N ILE A 8 26.47 -1.94 0.07
CA ILE A 8 26.24 -3.33 0.45
C ILE A 8 26.35 -4.17 -0.84
N PRO A 9 27.20 -5.21 -0.91
CA PRO A 9 27.21 -6.11 -2.05
C PRO A 9 25.89 -6.89 -2.05
N SER A 10 25.02 -6.63 -3.02
CA SER A 10 23.88 -7.50 -3.33
C SER A 10 24.08 -8.12 -4.71
N GLU A 11 23.54 -9.32 -4.92
CA GLU A 11 23.47 -9.94 -6.24
C GLU A 11 22.94 -8.96 -7.29
N ALA A 12 23.48 -9.02 -8.50
CA ALA A 12 22.94 -8.29 -9.64
C ALA A 12 21.48 -8.70 -9.84
N PHE A 13 20.58 -7.71 -9.78
CA PHE A 13 19.13 -7.91 -9.88
C PHE A 13 18.65 -7.42 -11.24
N THR A 14 17.81 -8.19 -11.93
CA THR A 14 17.14 -7.74 -13.16
C THR A 14 15.65 -8.05 -13.03
N PRO A 15 14.78 -7.03 -12.99
CA PRO A 15 13.34 -7.23 -12.91
C PRO A 15 12.84 -8.14 -14.03
N ARG A 16 12.00 -9.12 -13.67
CA ARG A 16 11.32 -10.02 -14.61
C ARG A 16 9.88 -9.56 -14.86
N LYS A 17 8.89 -10.34 -14.42
CA LYS A 17 7.47 -10.08 -14.64
C LYS A 17 6.93 -9.16 -13.55
N VAL A 18 5.97 -8.31 -13.89
CA VAL A 18 5.19 -7.55 -12.91
C VAL A 18 3.87 -8.28 -12.61
N HIS A 19 3.57 -8.45 -11.33
CA HIS A 19 2.30 -8.91 -10.79
C HIS A 19 1.56 -7.70 -10.21
N TYR A 20 0.34 -7.46 -10.67
CA TYR A 20 -0.48 -6.33 -10.21
C TYR A 20 -1.44 -6.86 -9.13
N LEU A 21 -1.19 -6.50 -7.88
CA LEU A 21 -1.85 -7.07 -6.72
C LEU A 21 -2.72 -6.02 -6.02
N THR A 22 -3.90 -6.42 -5.58
CA THR A 22 -4.71 -5.63 -4.65
C THR A 22 -5.42 -6.53 -3.66
N LEU A 23 -5.99 -5.94 -2.62
CA LEU A 23 -6.86 -6.62 -1.68
C LEU A 23 -8.23 -5.95 -1.70
N ALA A 24 -9.28 -6.73 -1.94
CA ALA A 24 -10.65 -6.24 -1.96
C ALA A 24 -11.61 -7.30 -1.42
N ASP A 25 -11.95 -7.21 -0.13
CA ASP A 25 -12.86 -8.15 0.51
C ASP A 25 -14.33 -7.96 0.08
N LEU A 26 -14.71 -6.73 -0.28
CA LEU A 26 -16.07 -6.40 -0.71
C LEU A 26 -16.15 -6.26 -2.23
N PRO A 27 -17.21 -6.80 -2.87
CA PRO A 27 -17.44 -6.67 -4.31
C PRO A 27 -17.95 -5.27 -4.69
N ARG A 28 -17.17 -4.24 -4.33
CA ARG A 28 -17.47 -2.84 -4.65
C ARG A 28 -17.11 -2.53 -6.10
N GLN A 29 -17.94 -1.71 -6.74
CA GLN A 29 -17.76 -1.33 -8.15
C GLN A 29 -16.51 -0.48 -8.39
N ASP A 30 -15.99 0.21 -7.37
CA ASP A 30 -14.81 1.07 -7.49
C ASP A 30 -13.57 0.30 -8.04
N ILE A 31 -13.45 -1.00 -7.73
CA ILE A 31 -12.34 -1.86 -8.19
C ILE A 31 -12.29 -2.00 -9.73
N CYS A 32 -13.42 -1.84 -10.41
CA CYS A 32 -13.52 -1.99 -11.85
C CYS A 32 -12.66 -0.97 -12.59
N LEU A 33 -12.47 0.23 -12.03
CA LEU A 33 -11.57 1.23 -12.60
C LEU A 33 -10.11 0.74 -12.52
N THR A 34 -9.69 0.26 -11.35
CA THR A 34 -8.34 -0.29 -11.10
C THR A 34 -8.05 -1.45 -12.05
N ALA A 35 -8.95 -2.42 -12.12
CA ALA A 35 -8.83 -3.58 -13.02
C ALA A 35 -8.82 -3.16 -14.50
N SER A 36 -9.70 -2.25 -14.90
CA SER A 36 -9.77 -1.76 -16.29
C SER A 36 -8.51 -0.99 -16.70
N SER A 37 -7.92 -0.24 -15.77
CA SER A 37 -6.69 0.52 -15.99
C SER A 37 -5.49 -0.41 -16.19
N ILE A 38 -5.34 -1.43 -15.33
CA ILE A 38 -4.29 -2.46 -15.51
C ILE A 38 -4.46 -3.20 -16.84
N PHE A 39 -5.68 -3.63 -17.15
CA PHE A 39 -5.96 -4.35 -18.39
C PHE A 39 -5.66 -3.51 -19.63
N THR A 40 -6.13 -2.26 -19.66
CA THR A 40 -6.07 -1.42 -20.86
C THR A 40 -4.72 -0.72 -21.02
N LEU A 41 -4.15 -0.17 -19.95
CA LEU A 41 -2.94 0.64 -20.01
C LEU A 41 -1.67 -0.19 -19.89
N SER A 42 -1.73 -1.32 -19.19
CA SER A 42 -0.56 -2.17 -18.92
C SER A 42 -0.59 -3.51 -19.64
N ASN A 43 -1.69 -3.85 -20.33
CA ASN A 43 -1.93 -5.18 -20.90
C ASN A 43 -1.71 -6.30 -19.85
N GLY A 44 -2.15 -6.02 -18.62
CA GLY A 44 -1.97 -6.88 -17.45
C GLY A 44 -3.28 -7.46 -16.93
N GLU A 45 -3.17 -8.28 -15.88
CA GLU A 45 -4.30 -8.82 -15.13
C GLU A 45 -4.16 -8.37 -13.67
N LEU A 46 -5.21 -7.78 -13.11
CA LEU A 46 -5.24 -7.40 -11.70
C LEU A 46 -5.55 -8.66 -10.88
N GLU A 47 -4.61 -9.07 -10.05
CA GLU A 47 -4.73 -10.15 -9.07
C GLU A 47 -5.36 -9.61 -7.78
N VAL A 48 -6.49 -10.17 -7.37
CA VAL A 48 -7.31 -9.68 -6.25
C VAL A 48 -7.32 -10.72 -5.13
N LEU A 49 -6.77 -10.33 -3.99
CA LEU A 49 -6.80 -11.10 -2.74
C LEU A 49 -8.10 -10.85 -1.98
N ALA A 50 -8.54 -11.84 -1.22
CA ALA A 50 -9.72 -11.80 -0.36
C ALA A 50 -11.05 -11.57 -1.10
N TRP A 51 -11.07 -11.65 -2.44
CA TRP A 51 -12.20 -11.22 -3.27
C TRP A 51 -13.53 -11.78 -2.80
N ASN A 52 -14.57 -10.95 -2.81
CA ASN A 52 -15.94 -11.35 -2.52
C ASN A 52 -16.05 -12.20 -1.23
N HIS A 53 -15.61 -11.61 -0.13
CA HIS A 53 -15.64 -12.17 1.21
C HIS A 53 -14.88 -13.49 1.38
N SER A 54 -13.83 -13.74 0.59
CA SER A 54 -13.04 -14.95 0.77
C SER A 54 -12.53 -15.08 2.22
N THR A 55 -12.54 -16.31 2.71
CA THR A 55 -12.10 -16.68 4.06
C THR A 55 -10.92 -17.64 4.05
N MET A 56 -10.54 -18.13 2.88
CA MET A 56 -9.45 -19.07 2.66
C MET A 56 -8.45 -18.48 1.66
N PHE A 57 -7.18 -18.82 1.82
CA PHE A 57 -6.16 -18.54 0.83
C PHE A 57 -6.28 -19.53 -0.35
N PHE A 58 -5.56 -19.24 -1.44
CA PHE A 58 -5.55 -20.04 -2.67
C PHE A 58 -5.07 -21.50 -2.49
N ASP A 59 -4.43 -21.84 -1.37
CA ASP A 59 -4.00 -23.21 -1.04
C ASP A 59 -4.95 -23.93 -0.06
N GLY A 60 -6.10 -23.32 0.25
CA GLY A 60 -7.11 -23.86 1.16
C GLY A 60 -6.81 -23.64 2.65
N THR A 61 -5.68 -23.02 3.00
CA THR A 61 -5.41 -22.60 4.38
C THR A 61 -6.14 -21.29 4.71
N SER A 62 -6.07 -20.80 5.95
CA SER A 62 -6.82 -19.61 6.39
C SER A 62 -5.96 -18.67 7.23
N PRO A 63 -6.28 -17.36 7.26
CA PRO A 63 -5.63 -16.41 8.17
C PRO A 63 -5.68 -16.89 9.62
N THR A 64 -4.63 -16.59 10.40
CA THR A 64 -4.58 -17.00 11.80
C THR A 64 -5.61 -16.20 12.59
N LYS A 65 -6.62 -16.87 13.16
CA LYS A 65 -7.57 -16.23 14.07
C LYS A 65 -6.89 -15.94 15.40
N VAL A 66 -6.75 -14.66 15.73
CA VAL A 66 -6.34 -14.22 17.07
C VAL A 66 -7.58 -13.74 17.81
N GLU A 67 -7.97 -14.46 18.85
CA GLU A 67 -8.97 -14.00 19.81
C GLU A 67 -8.27 -13.14 20.86
N VAL A 68 -8.65 -11.86 20.94
CA VAL A 68 -8.22 -10.98 22.04
C VAL A 68 -9.47 -10.58 22.83
N PRO A 69 -9.46 -10.64 24.18
CA PRO A 69 -10.62 -10.30 24.98
C PRO A 69 -11.17 -8.90 24.63
N PRO A 70 -12.51 -8.72 24.56
CA PRO A 70 -13.10 -7.42 24.35
C PRO A 70 -12.65 -6.44 25.45
N ARG A 71 -12.35 -5.19 25.08
CA ARG A 71 -12.18 -4.10 26.07
C ARG A 71 -13.40 -3.19 26.00
N GLU A 72 -14.13 -3.05 27.10
CA GLU A 72 -15.24 -2.11 27.20
C GLU A 72 -14.77 -0.66 26.95
N GLY A 73 -15.53 0.09 26.15
CA GLY A 73 -15.44 1.56 26.09
C GLY A 73 -14.47 2.21 25.09
N ARG A 74 -13.92 1.50 24.09
CA ARG A 74 -12.99 2.10 23.08
C ARG A 74 -13.26 1.74 21.60
N ASP A 75 -14.49 1.40 21.24
CA ASP A 75 -14.80 0.80 19.92
C ASP A 75 -15.25 1.77 18.80
N THR A 76 -14.96 3.07 18.90
CA THR A 76 -15.56 4.06 17.97
C THR A 76 -14.65 4.61 16.87
N PHE A 77 -13.36 4.29 16.84
CA PHE A 77 -12.44 4.75 15.79
C PHE A 77 -11.55 3.60 15.28
N ARG A 78 -11.33 3.53 13.95
CA ARG A 78 -10.53 2.49 13.28
C ARG A 78 -9.67 3.12 12.18
N ALA A 79 -8.35 2.95 12.23
CA ALA A 79 -7.43 3.28 11.13
C ALA A 79 -7.15 2.03 10.26
N GLY A 80 -7.03 2.20 8.94
CA GLY A 80 -6.64 1.17 7.97
C GLY A 80 -7.75 0.33 7.32
N GLN A 81 -7.37 -0.52 6.34
CA GLN A 81 -8.22 -1.45 5.55
C GLN A 81 -8.58 -2.74 6.32
N ALA A 82 -8.74 -2.63 7.64
CA ALA A 82 -9.11 -3.75 8.48
C ALA A 82 -10.50 -4.29 8.05
N LYS A 83 -10.54 -5.43 7.32
CA LYS A 83 -11.72 -6.09 6.70
C LYS A 83 -13.02 -5.67 7.36
N LYS A 84 -13.84 -4.85 6.72
CA LYS A 84 -15.18 -4.59 7.25
C LYS A 84 -16.01 -5.85 7.01
N VAL A 85 -16.07 -6.74 8.00
CA VAL A 85 -17.07 -7.82 8.01
C VAL A 85 -18.44 -7.17 8.20
N LEU A 86 -18.99 -6.63 7.11
CA LEU A 86 -20.36 -6.18 7.00
C LEU A 86 -21.21 -7.39 6.58
N HIS A 87 -21.57 -8.22 7.55
CA HIS A 87 -22.85 -8.92 7.49
C HIS A 87 -23.39 -9.16 8.92
N PRO A 88 -24.40 -8.37 9.38
CA PRO A 88 -24.94 -8.47 10.73
C PRO A 88 -25.66 -9.79 11.04
N SER A 89 -25.89 -10.64 10.04
CA SER A 89 -26.84 -11.75 10.16
C SER A 89 -26.24 -13.16 10.20
N ILE A 90 -24.91 -13.34 10.06
CA ILE A 90 -24.34 -14.71 9.96
C ILE A 90 -23.11 -14.95 10.86
N VAL A 91 -22.51 -13.92 11.48
CA VAL A 91 -21.38 -14.11 12.41
C VAL A 91 -21.54 -13.14 13.58
N PRO A 92 -21.32 -13.56 14.85
CA PRO A 92 -21.24 -12.59 15.95
C PRO A 92 -20.19 -11.52 15.59
N PRO A 93 -20.37 -10.25 16.01
CA PRO A 93 -19.51 -9.15 15.59
C PRO A 93 -18.06 -9.48 15.92
N MET A 94 -17.25 -9.80 14.90
CA MET A 94 -15.81 -9.83 15.05
C MET A 94 -15.37 -8.43 15.46
N SER A 95 -14.71 -8.32 16.62
CA SER A 95 -14.22 -7.04 17.10
C SER A 95 -13.32 -6.38 16.05
N SER A 96 -13.27 -5.04 16.05
CA SER A 96 -12.40 -4.23 15.18
C SER A 96 -10.96 -4.72 15.02
N ARG A 97 -10.49 -5.50 16.00
CA ARG A 97 -9.10 -5.79 16.24
C ARG A 97 -8.62 -7.09 15.59
N THR A 98 -9.53 -7.95 15.14
CA THR A 98 -9.24 -9.13 14.31
C THR A 98 -8.91 -8.74 12.85
N LEU A 99 -9.14 -7.48 12.47
CA LEU A 99 -9.33 -7.11 11.07
C LEU A 99 -8.10 -6.46 10.39
N ALA A 100 -7.22 -5.77 11.12
CA ALA A 100 -5.99 -5.17 10.54
C ALA A 100 -4.93 -6.21 10.13
N ARG A 101 -4.96 -7.35 10.81
CA ARG A 101 -4.17 -8.55 10.48
C ARG A 101 -4.41 -9.02 9.05
N LEU A 102 -5.60 -8.80 8.52
CA LEU A 102 -6.05 -9.50 7.33
C LEU A 102 -5.28 -9.09 6.08
N GLN A 103 -5.00 -7.79 5.88
CA GLN A 103 -4.15 -7.38 4.77
C GLN A 103 -2.73 -7.92 4.89
N ILE A 104 -2.14 -7.86 6.09
CA ILE A 104 -0.82 -8.42 6.35
C ILE A 104 -0.81 -9.93 6.07
N ASP A 105 -1.80 -10.68 6.57
CA ASP A 105 -1.89 -12.12 6.42
C ASP A 105 -2.08 -12.52 4.95
N TRP A 106 -2.97 -11.87 4.20
CA TRP A 106 -3.18 -12.15 2.77
C TRP A 106 -1.96 -11.82 1.92
N ILE A 107 -1.35 -10.65 2.11
CA ILE A 107 -0.14 -10.26 1.37
C ILE A 107 1.02 -11.18 1.74
N ALA A 108 1.23 -11.46 3.03
CA ALA A 108 2.30 -12.35 3.48
C ALA A 108 2.13 -13.75 2.91
N HIS A 109 0.90 -14.29 2.91
CA HIS A 109 0.62 -15.61 2.38
C HIS A 109 0.84 -15.67 0.87
N TYR A 110 0.37 -14.68 0.12
CA TYR A 110 0.61 -14.57 -1.32
C TYR A 110 2.10 -14.55 -1.65
N ILE A 111 2.85 -13.64 -1.02
CA ILE A 111 4.27 -13.46 -1.29
C ILE A 111 5.08 -14.71 -0.89
N ALA A 112 4.72 -15.39 0.19
CA ALA A 112 5.42 -16.57 0.68
C ALA A 112 5.11 -17.85 -0.12
N HIS A 113 3.85 -18.04 -0.54
CA HIS A 113 3.36 -19.35 -0.97
C HIS A 113 2.86 -19.41 -2.42
N HIS A 114 2.69 -18.27 -3.11
CA HIS A 114 2.10 -18.30 -4.44
C HIS A 114 3.07 -18.99 -5.43
N PRO A 115 2.65 -20.09 -6.09
CA PRO A 115 3.55 -20.99 -6.81
C PRO A 115 4.18 -20.36 -8.06
N ASN A 116 3.59 -19.28 -8.56
CA ASN A 116 4.02 -18.61 -9.78
C ASN A 116 4.91 -17.38 -9.54
N LEU A 117 5.37 -17.14 -8.30
CA LEU A 117 6.25 -16.01 -7.98
C LEU A 117 7.73 -16.41 -8.01
N HIS A 118 8.46 -15.91 -9.01
CA HIS A 118 9.92 -15.96 -9.04
C HIS A 118 10.54 -14.86 -8.16
N GLU A 119 11.71 -15.11 -7.58
CA GLU A 119 12.39 -14.13 -6.70
C GLU A 119 12.70 -12.78 -7.37
N ASP A 120 12.87 -12.78 -8.70
CA ASP A 120 13.13 -11.60 -9.52
C ASP A 120 11.87 -10.95 -10.12
N ASP A 121 10.70 -11.54 -9.90
CA ASP A 121 9.45 -10.89 -10.28
C ASP A 121 9.20 -9.68 -9.38
N ILE A 122 8.44 -8.73 -9.91
CA ILE A 122 8.00 -7.53 -9.23
C ILE A 122 6.56 -7.71 -8.80
N VAL A 123 6.24 -7.38 -7.57
CA VAL A 123 4.85 -7.22 -7.12
C VAL A 123 4.57 -5.74 -6.95
N MET A 124 3.56 -5.24 -7.65
CA MET A 124 2.98 -3.91 -7.47
C MET A 124 1.66 -4.06 -6.73
N TYR A 125 1.67 -3.76 -5.44
CA TYR A 125 0.47 -3.70 -4.60
C TYR A 125 -0.08 -2.28 -4.58
N THR A 126 -1.41 -2.15 -4.64
CA THR A 126 -2.14 -0.91 -4.40
C THR A 126 -3.47 -1.17 -3.71
N ASP A 127 -3.99 -0.18 -2.97
CA ASP A 127 -5.37 -0.19 -2.49
C ASP A 127 -6.37 -0.29 -3.65
N ALA A 128 -7.52 -0.93 -3.41
CA ALA A 128 -8.45 -1.32 -4.47
C ALA A 128 -9.41 -0.20 -4.91
N TRP A 129 -9.82 0.68 -4.00
CA TRP A 129 -11.05 1.48 -4.16
C TRP A 129 -10.84 2.98 -4.28
N ASP A 130 -9.75 3.51 -3.77
CA ASP A 130 -9.48 4.94 -3.67
C ASP A 130 -8.17 5.32 -4.36
N VAL A 131 -7.93 4.67 -5.51
CA VAL A 131 -6.79 4.92 -6.38
C VAL A 131 -7.21 5.12 -7.83
N THR A 132 -6.38 5.82 -8.59
CA THR A 132 -6.45 5.91 -10.04
C THR A 132 -5.10 5.51 -10.64
N ILE A 133 -5.10 4.65 -11.67
CA ILE A 133 -3.88 4.19 -12.34
C ILE A 133 -3.85 4.81 -13.74
N GLN A 134 -3.10 5.90 -13.91
CA GLN A 134 -3.12 6.72 -15.13
C GLN A 134 -1.99 6.40 -16.11
N SER A 135 -1.10 5.47 -15.79
CA SER A 135 0.04 5.13 -16.65
C SER A 135 0.22 3.62 -16.80
N ASN A 136 1.02 3.24 -17.80
CA ASN A 136 1.44 1.87 -18.00
C ASN A 136 2.39 1.41 -16.88
N MET A 137 1.95 0.42 -16.11
CA MET A 137 2.65 -0.12 -14.95
C MET A 137 3.72 -1.18 -15.31
N SER A 138 3.86 -1.57 -16.58
CA SER A 138 4.88 -2.56 -17.02
C SER A 138 6.32 -2.10 -16.76
N SER A 139 6.56 -0.78 -16.67
CA SER A 139 7.88 -0.21 -16.42
C SER A 139 8.22 -0.02 -14.93
N VAL A 140 7.30 -0.37 -14.01
CA VAL A 140 7.49 -0.13 -12.57
C VAL A 140 8.70 -0.87 -12.00
N GLY A 141 9.05 -2.02 -12.55
CA GLY A 141 10.29 -2.74 -12.20
C GLY A 141 11.56 -1.96 -12.55
N SER A 142 11.57 -1.26 -13.69
CA SER A 142 12.68 -0.39 -14.09
C SER A 142 12.79 0.85 -13.20
N VAL A 143 11.64 1.38 -12.72
CA VAL A 143 11.62 2.48 -11.74
C VAL A 143 12.24 2.01 -10.42
N LEU A 144 11.79 0.87 -9.88
CA LEU A 144 12.37 0.28 -8.68
C LEU A 144 13.88 0.07 -8.85
N HIS A 145 14.29 -0.59 -9.93
CA HIS A 145 15.70 -0.89 -10.20
C HIS A 145 16.56 0.37 -10.29
N ARG A 146 16.06 1.47 -10.86
CA ARG A 146 16.75 2.77 -10.85
C ARG A 146 16.86 3.33 -9.44
N LEU A 147 15.75 3.39 -8.70
CA LEU A 147 15.69 4.01 -7.37
C LEU A 147 16.51 3.25 -6.32
N THR A 148 16.68 1.93 -6.49
CA THR A 148 17.53 1.10 -5.63
C THR A 148 18.99 1.04 -6.08
N ASN A 149 19.36 1.76 -7.15
CA ASN A 149 20.67 1.76 -7.79
C ASN A 149 21.12 0.34 -8.23
N GLY A 150 20.22 -0.36 -8.91
CA GLY A 150 20.45 -1.68 -9.49
C GLY A 150 20.28 -2.85 -8.52
N ARG A 151 19.86 -2.59 -7.28
CA ARG A 151 19.74 -3.59 -6.21
C ARG A 151 18.30 -4.05 -6.02
N ARG A 152 18.13 -5.20 -5.38
CA ARG A 152 16.82 -5.64 -4.87
C ARG A 152 16.29 -4.65 -3.83
N GLY A 153 14.99 -4.48 -3.72
CA GLY A 153 14.42 -3.53 -2.78
C GLY A 153 12.90 -3.46 -2.79
N LEU A 154 12.38 -2.63 -1.89
CA LEU A 154 10.97 -2.26 -1.79
C LEU A 154 10.83 -0.75 -1.88
N LEU A 155 9.80 -0.29 -2.58
CA LEU A 155 9.39 1.09 -2.71
C LEU A 155 7.97 1.21 -2.17
N PHE A 156 7.78 1.96 -1.10
CA PHE A 156 6.46 2.29 -0.57
C PHE A 156 5.97 3.64 -1.08
N ASN A 157 4.65 3.82 -1.14
CA ASN A 157 4.08 5.15 -1.33
C ASN A 157 4.49 6.09 -0.17
N SER A 158 4.54 7.38 -0.45
CA SER A 158 4.93 8.39 0.52
C SER A 158 3.72 9.11 1.12
N GLU A 159 3.70 9.27 2.44
CA GLU A 159 2.71 10.05 3.20
C GLU A 159 3.35 11.26 3.89
N PRO A 160 2.57 12.32 4.21
CA PRO A 160 3.09 13.57 4.79
C PRO A 160 3.60 13.39 6.22
N CYS A 161 3.15 12.34 6.91
CA CYS A 161 3.52 11.96 8.27
C CYS A 161 3.10 10.51 8.53
N CYS A 162 3.50 9.90 9.65
CA CYS A 162 2.94 8.61 10.08
C CYS A 162 1.54 8.81 10.70
N GLY A 163 0.61 9.40 9.94
CA GLY A 163 -0.70 9.84 10.39
C GLY A 163 -1.53 8.70 10.92
N ASP A 164 -1.57 7.58 10.20
CA ASP A 164 -2.35 6.38 10.53
C ASP A 164 -1.71 5.50 11.63
N SER A 165 -0.71 6.01 12.35
CA SER A 165 -0.06 5.33 13.47
C SER A 165 0.27 6.31 14.60
N PHE A 166 1.49 6.88 14.60
CA PHE A 166 2.02 7.75 15.65
C PHE A 166 1.36 9.14 15.68
N GLY A 167 0.72 9.55 14.58
CA GLY A 167 -0.02 10.79 14.45
C GLY A 167 -1.48 10.73 14.93
N LEU A 168 -2.02 9.54 15.21
CA LEU A 168 -3.42 9.39 15.61
C LEU A 168 -3.70 10.05 16.97
N PRO A 169 -4.83 10.77 17.12
CA PRO A 169 -5.24 11.28 18.42
C PRO A 169 -5.76 10.17 19.33
N GLY A 170 -5.88 10.47 20.62
CA GLY A 170 -6.53 9.60 21.60
C GLY A 170 -5.65 8.47 22.16
N PRO A 171 -6.24 7.58 22.97
CA PRO A 171 -5.50 6.64 23.82
C PRO A 171 -4.56 5.68 23.07
N TYR A 172 -4.92 5.28 21.85
CA TYR A 172 -4.06 4.44 21.02
C TYR A 172 -2.80 5.18 20.59
N GLY A 173 -2.94 6.36 19.99
CA GLY A 173 -1.81 7.19 19.60
C GLY A 173 -0.97 7.64 20.80
N ASP A 174 -1.58 7.93 21.95
CA ASP A 174 -0.86 8.26 23.19
C ASP A 174 -0.03 7.07 23.70
N TYR A 175 -0.56 5.85 23.60
CA TYR A 175 0.20 4.64 23.90
C TYR A 175 1.41 4.50 22.97
N LEU A 176 1.23 4.69 21.66
CA LEU A 176 2.33 4.62 20.70
C LEU A 176 3.40 5.68 20.98
N ARG A 177 3.00 6.93 21.25
CA ARG A 177 3.92 8.03 21.56
C ARG A 177 4.63 7.89 22.90
N SER A 178 4.04 7.22 23.89
CA SER A 178 4.69 6.94 25.18
C SER A 178 5.57 5.68 25.16
N THR A 179 5.46 4.85 24.11
CA THR A 179 6.26 3.64 23.93
C THR A 179 7.56 3.95 23.19
N SER A 180 8.56 3.08 23.35
CA SER A 180 9.76 3.08 22.51
C SER A 180 9.88 1.77 21.74
N PHE A 181 10.41 1.85 20.53
CA PHE A 181 10.51 0.75 19.57
C PHE A 181 11.95 0.57 19.12
N ASP A 182 12.29 -0.67 18.81
CA ASP A 182 13.59 -1.01 18.28
C ASP A 182 13.66 -0.61 16.80
N VAL A 183 14.70 0.14 16.44
CA VAL A 183 14.95 0.68 15.11
C VAL A 183 16.40 0.43 14.75
N GLN A 184 16.64 -0.22 13.63
CA GLN A 184 17.97 -0.38 13.05
C GLN A 184 17.90 0.17 11.62
N LEU A 185 18.62 1.23 11.27
CA LEU A 185 18.50 1.91 9.96
C LEU A 185 19.22 1.18 8.82
N SER A 186 20.18 0.33 9.15
CA SER A 186 20.88 -0.55 8.22
C SER A 186 21.32 -1.84 8.93
N PRO A 187 21.47 -2.97 8.22
CA PRO A 187 21.84 -4.26 8.84
C PRO A 187 23.15 -4.27 9.64
N HIS A 188 24.00 -3.26 9.45
CA HIS A 188 25.30 -3.14 10.12
C HIS A 188 25.31 -2.11 11.26
N GLU A 189 24.23 -1.36 11.43
CA GLU A 189 24.07 -0.42 12.53
C GLU A 189 23.48 -1.10 13.77
N PRO A 190 23.82 -0.64 14.98
CA PRO A 190 23.19 -1.14 16.18
C PRO A 190 21.70 -0.79 16.21
N THR A 191 20.89 -1.72 16.72
CA THR A 191 19.50 -1.45 17.05
C THR A 191 19.43 -0.37 18.13
N GLN A 192 18.65 0.68 17.87
CA GLN A 192 18.41 1.80 18.77
C GLN A 192 16.98 1.75 19.28
N ARG A 193 16.79 2.08 20.56
CA ARG A 193 15.47 2.21 21.15
C ARG A 193 14.95 3.63 20.95
N VAL A 194 13.99 3.79 20.05
CA VAL A 194 13.48 5.09 19.60
C VAL A 194 12.08 5.34 20.16
N PRO A 195 11.85 6.47 20.87
CA PRO A 195 10.52 6.86 21.31
C PRO A 195 9.55 7.06 20.13
N GLY A 196 8.28 6.71 20.32
CA GLY A 196 7.22 6.81 19.30
C GLY A 196 7.19 8.14 18.52
N PRO A 197 7.33 9.33 19.14
CA PRO A 197 7.30 10.61 18.44
C PRO A 197 8.45 10.80 17.44
N HIS A 198 9.49 9.95 17.52
CA HIS A 198 10.68 10.03 16.68
C HIS A 198 10.73 8.94 15.60
N ILE A 199 9.80 7.97 15.57
CA ILE A 199 9.81 6.87 14.60
C ILE A 199 9.70 7.39 13.16
N CYS A 200 8.80 8.33 12.89
CA CYS A 200 8.71 8.94 11.55
C CYS A 200 10.02 9.61 11.13
N ARG A 201 10.71 10.26 12.08
CA ARG A 201 11.98 10.91 11.80
C ARG A 201 13.07 9.90 11.41
N GLN A 202 13.04 8.69 11.96
CA GLN A 202 13.96 7.62 11.56
C GLN A 202 13.70 7.19 10.12
N MET A 203 12.44 7.16 9.68
CA MET A 203 12.11 6.91 8.27
C MET A 203 12.66 8.00 7.37
N LEU A 204 12.46 9.26 7.75
CA LEU A 204 13.00 10.41 7.03
C LEU A 204 14.52 10.32 6.88
N ILE A 205 15.23 10.03 7.98
CA ILE A 205 16.69 9.86 7.97
C ILE A 205 17.07 8.77 6.97
N LYS A 206 16.48 7.57 7.09
CA LYS A 206 16.79 6.47 6.18
C LYS A 206 16.47 6.81 4.72
N SER A 207 15.30 7.37 4.42
CA SER A 207 14.95 7.80 3.07
C SER A 207 15.99 8.78 2.52
N SER A 208 16.42 9.77 3.31
CA SER A 208 17.43 10.74 2.90
C SER A 208 18.84 10.16 2.68
N MET A 209 19.12 8.96 3.21
CA MET A 209 20.39 8.26 2.97
C MET A 209 20.43 7.56 1.61
N TYR A 210 19.27 7.21 1.04
CA TYR A 210 19.18 6.32 -0.12
C TYR A 210 18.47 6.93 -1.33
N SER A 211 17.72 8.03 -1.19
CA SER A 211 17.02 8.67 -2.31
C SER A 211 17.06 10.19 -2.23
N GLU A 212 17.03 10.84 -3.40
CA GLU A 212 16.75 12.28 -3.47
C GLU A 212 15.31 12.54 -3.03
N MET A 213 15.17 13.29 -1.94
CA MET A 213 13.87 13.79 -1.50
C MET A 213 13.40 14.92 -2.40
N GLY A 214 12.17 14.83 -2.90
CA GLY A 214 11.64 15.82 -3.85
C GLY A 214 10.21 16.29 -3.61
N GLY A 215 9.37 15.48 -2.98
CA GLY A 215 7.92 15.69 -2.93
C GLY A 215 7.39 16.07 -1.55
N PRO A 216 6.05 16.08 -1.36
CA PRO A 216 5.45 16.65 -0.15
C PRO A 216 5.58 15.69 1.03
N ASN A 217 5.74 14.42 0.70
CA ASN A 217 5.50 13.28 1.51
C ASN A 217 6.82 12.52 1.61
N TRP A 218 7.07 11.98 2.79
CA TRP A 218 8.40 11.51 3.17
C TRP A 218 8.38 10.32 4.12
N SER A 219 7.22 10.02 4.69
CA SER A 219 7.01 8.86 5.54
C SER A 219 6.40 7.71 4.77
N LEU A 220 6.59 6.48 5.24
CA LEU A 220 6.00 5.30 4.62
C LEU A 220 4.47 5.31 4.80
N GLY A 221 3.75 5.29 3.68
CA GLY A 221 2.36 4.89 3.59
C GLY A 221 2.25 3.42 3.19
N SER A 222 1.11 2.79 3.48
CA SER A 222 0.90 1.34 3.25
C SER A 222 0.03 0.98 2.05
N GLY A 223 -0.67 1.97 1.48
CA GLY A 223 -1.62 1.75 0.38
C GLY A 223 -0.98 1.52 -0.99
N GLY A 224 0.36 1.54 -1.10
CA GLY A 224 1.08 1.27 -2.34
C GLY A 224 2.49 0.71 -2.08
N ILE A 225 2.82 -0.43 -2.70
CA ILE A 225 4.11 -1.11 -2.55
C ILE A 225 4.58 -1.61 -3.92
N VAL A 226 5.84 -1.40 -4.25
CA VAL A 226 6.53 -2.06 -5.37
C VAL A 226 7.75 -2.77 -4.82
N GLY A 227 7.93 -4.06 -5.10
CA GLY A 227 9.15 -4.74 -4.67
C GLY A 227 9.46 -5.98 -5.48
N ASP A 228 10.72 -6.38 -5.47
CA ASP A 228 11.08 -7.72 -5.90
C ASP A 228 10.62 -8.76 -4.87
N VAL A 229 10.20 -9.93 -5.34
CA VAL A 229 9.62 -10.98 -4.49
C VAL A 229 10.56 -11.40 -3.36
N LYS A 230 11.88 -11.48 -3.59
CA LYS A 230 12.84 -11.89 -2.53
C LYS A 230 12.86 -10.89 -1.38
N THR A 231 13.04 -9.60 -1.66
CA THR A 231 13.02 -8.57 -0.61
C THR A 231 11.63 -8.46 0.02
N PHE A 232 10.56 -8.61 -0.76
CA PHE A 232 9.20 -8.56 -0.24
C PHE A 232 8.92 -9.71 0.73
N ARG A 233 9.42 -10.92 0.48
CA ARG A 233 9.34 -12.06 1.42
C ARG A 233 10.03 -11.74 2.74
N GLU A 234 11.29 -11.30 2.68
CA GLU A 234 12.06 -10.94 3.88
C GLU A 234 11.35 -9.85 4.70
N PHE A 235 10.78 -8.87 4.02
CA PHE A 235 10.03 -7.79 4.66
C PHE A 235 8.74 -8.27 5.31
N MET A 236 7.93 -9.08 4.61
CA MET A 236 6.70 -9.61 5.18
C MET A 236 6.96 -10.55 6.36
N LEU A 237 8.06 -11.30 6.38
CA LEU A 237 8.46 -12.09 7.55
C LEU A 237 8.69 -11.18 8.77
N LYS A 238 9.37 -10.05 8.59
CA LYS A 238 9.60 -9.08 9.68
C LYS A 238 8.28 -8.42 10.13
N VAL A 239 7.42 -8.04 9.20
CA VAL A 239 6.10 -7.45 9.49
C VAL A 239 5.27 -8.43 10.31
N VAL A 240 5.16 -9.70 9.87
CA VAL A 240 4.44 -10.76 10.58
C VAL A 240 5.02 -10.99 11.98
N HIS A 241 6.34 -10.98 12.12
CA HIS A 241 7.00 -11.11 13.41
C HIS A 241 6.61 -9.95 14.36
N ILE A 242 6.72 -8.69 13.91
CA ILE A 242 6.31 -7.50 14.69
C ILE A 242 4.83 -7.58 15.10
N THR A 243 3.95 -7.95 14.15
CA THR A 243 2.51 -8.08 14.44
C THR A 243 2.24 -9.18 15.47
N ASN A 244 2.92 -10.33 15.37
CA ASN A 244 2.77 -11.43 16.32
C ASN A 244 3.28 -11.07 17.72
N GLU A 245 4.42 -10.39 17.83
CA GLU A 245 4.93 -9.91 19.11
C GLU A 245 3.96 -8.94 19.78
N GLN A 246 3.37 -8.01 19.01
CA GLN A 246 2.40 -7.08 19.55
C GLN A 246 1.12 -7.77 20.02
N VAL A 247 0.64 -8.77 19.26
CA VAL A 247 -0.47 -9.61 19.68
C VAL A 247 -0.15 -10.32 21.01
N ALA A 248 1.02 -10.96 21.11
CA ALA A 248 1.42 -11.65 22.33
C ALA A 248 1.46 -10.70 23.54
N ARG A 249 1.98 -9.48 23.36
CA ARG A 249 1.98 -8.43 24.40
C ARG A 249 0.57 -8.00 24.80
N ALA A 250 -0.34 -7.83 23.85
CA ALA A 250 -1.73 -7.46 24.11
C ALA A 250 -2.52 -8.55 24.82
N VAL A 251 -2.25 -9.82 24.50
CA VAL A 251 -2.81 -10.99 25.19
C VAL A 251 -2.29 -11.08 26.63
N ALA A 252 -1.00 -10.85 26.85
CA ALA A 252 -0.38 -10.87 28.17
C ALA A 252 -0.78 -9.67 29.05
N ASN A 253 -1.06 -8.51 28.45
CA ASN A 253 -1.40 -7.29 29.18
C ASN A 253 -2.58 -6.54 28.53
N PRO A 254 -3.77 -6.55 29.18
CA PRO A 254 -4.95 -5.79 28.76
C PRO A 254 -4.82 -4.27 28.77
N LEU A 255 -3.65 -3.69 29.03
CA LEU A 255 -3.37 -2.26 28.82
C LEU A 255 -2.69 -2.00 27.47
N VAL A 256 -1.99 -2.98 26.89
CA VAL A 256 -1.29 -2.85 25.60
C VAL A 256 -2.28 -2.96 24.43
N PRO A 257 -2.59 -1.90 23.69
CA PRO A 257 -3.55 -1.99 22.59
C PRO A 257 -3.00 -2.84 21.44
N LEU A 258 -3.88 -3.51 20.69
CA LEU A 258 -3.50 -4.04 19.38
C LEU A 258 -3.21 -2.90 18.42
N TYR A 259 -2.40 -3.18 17.39
CA TYR A 259 -2.19 -2.24 16.31
C TYR A 259 -3.48 -2.00 15.53
N GLU A 260 -3.81 -0.73 15.35
CA GLU A 260 -4.88 -0.25 14.48
C GLU A 260 -4.30 -0.03 13.09
N GLY A 261 -4.73 -0.86 12.13
CA GLY A 261 -4.21 -0.83 10.76
C GLY A 261 -2.90 -1.62 10.57
N ASP A 262 -2.57 -1.80 9.31
CA ASP A 262 -1.38 -2.45 8.77
C ASP A 262 -0.15 -1.52 8.77
N GLN A 263 -0.38 -0.23 8.51
CA GLN A 263 0.66 0.82 8.39
C GLN A 263 1.72 0.78 9.49
N ILE A 264 1.34 0.66 10.77
CA ILE A 264 2.31 0.63 11.87
C ILE A 264 3.26 -0.56 11.80
N SER A 265 2.79 -1.74 11.37
CA SER A 265 3.65 -2.92 11.29
C SER A 265 4.67 -2.77 10.15
N PHE A 266 4.25 -2.21 9.02
CA PHE A 266 5.17 -1.84 7.93
C PHE A 266 6.18 -0.78 8.34
N GLN A 267 5.72 0.22 9.07
CA GLN A 267 6.53 1.32 9.55
C GLN A 267 7.61 0.89 10.55
N LEU A 268 7.31 -0.09 11.40
CA LEU A 268 8.30 -0.65 12.32
C LEU A 268 9.28 -1.62 11.62
N ALA A 269 8.86 -2.27 10.53
CA ALA A 269 9.75 -3.13 9.73
C ALA A 269 10.69 -2.33 8.80
N TYR A 270 10.28 -1.13 8.35
CA TYR A 270 10.97 -0.29 7.38
C TYR A 270 12.47 -0.07 7.63
N PRO A 271 12.92 0.26 8.86
CA PRO A 271 14.31 0.64 9.08
C PRO A 271 15.32 -0.46 8.73
N GLU A 272 14.96 -1.74 8.78
CA GLU A 272 15.95 -2.83 8.73
C GLU A 272 16.32 -3.28 7.31
N ILE A 273 15.33 -3.33 6.41
CA ILE A 273 15.45 -3.97 5.07
C ILE A 273 15.70 -2.92 3.99
N ASN A 274 16.17 -3.25 2.79
CA ASN A 274 16.36 -2.26 1.71
C ASN A 274 15.01 -1.72 1.18
N VAL A 275 14.37 -0.89 1.99
CA VAL A 275 13.09 -0.25 1.75
C VAL A 275 13.34 1.23 1.59
N ILE A 276 12.77 1.79 0.54
CA ILE A 276 12.76 3.21 0.22
C ILE A 276 11.32 3.72 0.12
N VAL A 277 11.15 5.02 0.28
CA VAL A 277 9.86 5.70 0.16
C VAL A 277 9.86 6.48 -1.15
N ASP A 278 8.76 6.43 -1.91
CA ASP A 278 8.59 7.17 -3.16
C ASP A 278 8.37 8.67 -2.88
N THR A 279 9.41 9.32 -2.38
CA THR A 279 9.35 10.74 -2.04
C THR A 279 9.23 11.62 -3.27
N ARG A 280 9.50 11.10 -4.47
CA ARG A 280 9.38 11.85 -5.72
C ARG A 280 8.04 11.65 -6.43
N SER A 281 7.21 10.74 -5.92
CA SER A 281 5.95 10.35 -6.53
C SER A 281 6.15 9.88 -7.98
N GLU A 282 7.16 9.07 -8.24
CA GLU A 282 7.39 8.50 -9.57
C GLU A 282 6.39 7.38 -9.88
N VAL A 283 6.03 6.60 -8.86
CA VAL A 283 4.99 5.57 -8.94
C VAL A 283 3.73 6.06 -8.24
N PHE A 284 3.83 6.51 -6.99
CA PHE A 284 2.68 6.82 -6.15
C PHE A 284 2.63 8.31 -5.78
N MET A 285 1.59 9.01 -6.23
CA MET A 285 1.23 10.33 -5.72
C MET A 285 0.09 10.21 -4.71
N VAL A 286 0.38 10.47 -3.44
CA VAL A 286 -0.61 10.35 -2.37
C VAL A 286 -1.14 11.74 -2.02
N SER A 287 -2.46 11.89 -2.12
CA SER A 287 -3.16 13.12 -1.74
C SER A 287 -2.97 13.44 -0.27
N SER A 288 -2.53 14.66 0.03
CA SER A 288 -2.27 15.10 1.39
C SER A 288 -2.50 16.60 1.58
N TYR A 289 -2.41 17.07 2.82
CA TYR A 289 -2.53 18.50 3.15
C TYR A 289 -1.34 19.31 2.61
N LEU A 290 -0.27 18.64 2.21
CA LEU A 290 0.91 19.22 1.57
C LEU A 290 0.82 19.22 0.03
N THR A 291 -0.20 18.57 -0.54
CA THR A 291 -0.47 18.60 -1.98
C THR A 291 -1.24 19.87 -2.31
N THR A 292 -0.60 20.91 -2.83
CA THR A 292 -1.26 22.21 -3.11
C THR A 292 -1.86 22.26 -4.52
N ASN A 293 -2.72 23.25 -4.78
CA ASN A 293 -3.21 23.53 -6.13
C ASN A 293 -2.04 23.72 -7.11
N GLY A 294 -2.12 23.08 -8.28
CA GLY A 294 -1.05 23.06 -9.25
C GLY A 294 0.15 22.20 -8.82
N THR A 295 -0.06 21.14 -8.02
CA THR A 295 0.97 20.10 -7.81
C THR A 295 0.93 19.05 -8.91
N VAL A 296 -0.28 18.65 -9.28
CA VAL A 296 -0.57 17.74 -10.39
C VAL A 296 -1.46 18.51 -11.37
N GLU A 297 -1.23 18.35 -12.67
CA GLU A 297 -2.12 18.89 -13.70
C GLU A 297 -3.56 18.44 -13.40
N HIS A 298 -4.51 19.35 -13.57
CA HIS A 298 -5.94 19.03 -13.46
C HIS A 298 -6.37 18.45 -12.11
N TYR A 299 -5.61 18.65 -11.04
CA TYR A 299 -5.95 18.18 -9.70
C TYR A 299 -5.59 19.20 -8.62
N ASP A 300 -6.52 19.41 -7.68
CA ASP A 300 -6.26 20.13 -6.42
C ASP A 300 -6.88 19.40 -5.22
N ASN A 301 -6.29 19.57 -4.04
CA ASN A 301 -6.67 18.86 -2.83
C ASN A 301 -7.97 19.35 -2.15
N VAL A 302 -8.69 20.28 -2.78
CA VAL A 302 -9.99 20.81 -2.34
C VAL A 302 -11.12 20.31 -3.23
N ARG A 303 -10.95 20.39 -4.55
CA ARG A 303 -11.97 20.07 -5.57
C ARG A 303 -11.79 18.70 -6.20
N GLY A 304 -10.61 18.09 -6.07
CA GLY A 304 -10.28 16.87 -6.77
C GLY A 304 -9.83 17.17 -8.20
N CYS A 305 -10.24 16.35 -9.14
CA CYS A 305 -9.85 16.48 -10.54
C CYS A 305 -10.85 17.28 -11.37
N ASP A 306 -10.34 18.02 -12.34
CA ASP A 306 -11.17 18.62 -13.39
C ASP A 306 -11.36 17.65 -14.57
N PRO A 307 -12.29 17.93 -15.51
CA PRO A 307 -12.59 17.03 -16.63
C PRO A 307 -11.40 16.71 -17.56
N ASP A 308 -10.32 17.49 -17.54
CA ASP A 308 -9.16 17.28 -18.39
C ASP A 308 -8.11 16.32 -17.75
N TYR A 309 -8.30 15.86 -16.50
CA TYR A 309 -7.35 15.04 -15.73
C TYR A 309 -6.85 13.74 -16.39
N PHE A 310 -7.65 13.15 -17.29
CA PHE A 310 -7.23 12.02 -18.11
C PHE A 310 -7.84 12.05 -19.51
N LYS A 311 -8.02 13.26 -20.03
CA LYS A 311 -8.72 13.46 -21.29
C LYS A 311 -7.98 12.80 -22.43
N ASP A 312 -8.72 12.09 -23.27
CA ASP A 312 -8.20 11.33 -24.41
C ASP A 312 -7.08 10.34 -24.03
N GLY A 313 -7.00 9.93 -22.76
CA GLY A 313 -5.99 9.01 -22.24
C GLY A 313 -4.64 9.65 -21.96
N VAL A 314 -4.59 10.99 -21.90
CA VAL A 314 -3.37 11.73 -21.56
C VAL A 314 -3.28 11.85 -20.03
N PRO A 315 -2.24 11.28 -19.40
CA PRO A 315 -2.07 11.37 -17.95
C PRO A 315 -1.67 12.76 -17.48
N SER A 316 -2.16 13.13 -16.29
CA SER A 316 -1.79 14.36 -15.61
C SER A 316 -0.41 14.26 -14.97
N LYS A 317 0.42 15.27 -15.19
CA LYS A 317 1.81 15.32 -14.70
C LYS A 317 1.93 16.01 -13.36
N LEU A 318 2.97 15.66 -12.61
CA LEU A 318 3.48 16.47 -11.51
C LEU A 318 4.21 17.69 -12.07
N VAL A 319 3.76 18.89 -11.70
CA VAL A 319 4.24 20.14 -12.31
C VAL A 319 5.24 20.93 -11.45
N TRP A 320 5.41 20.56 -10.19
CA TRP A 320 6.27 21.29 -9.27
C TRP A 320 7.78 20.95 -9.34
N TYR A 321 8.15 20.00 -10.19
CA TYR A 321 9.54 19.62 -10.44
C TYR A 321 10.01 20.34 -11.70
N GLY A 322 11.29 20.75 -11.72
CA GLY A 322 11.90 21.30 -12.94
C GLY A 322 11.83 20.35 -14.14
N GLN A 323 11.74 19.04 -13.89
CA GLN A 323 11.36 18.03 -14.89
C GLN A 323 10.03 17.41 -14.48
N GLN A 324 8.98 17.71 -15.25
CA GLN A 324 7.65 17.14 -15.03
C GLN A 324 7.63 15.65 -15.37
N HIS A 325 6.96 14.85 -14.54
CA HIS A 325 6.76 13.42 -14.79
C HIS A 325 5.34 13.00 -14.39
N VAL A 326 4.91 11.85 -14.90
CA VAL A 326 3.59 11.28 -14.61
C VAL A 326 3.71 10.36 -13.40
N PRO A 327 3.06 10.64 -12.26
CA PRO A 327 2.90 9.63 -11.22
C PRO A 327 2.00 8.53 -11.79
N MET A 328 2.43 7.27 -11.67
CA MET A 328 1.67 6.18 -12.26
C MET A 328 0.30 5.97 -11.58
N ILE A 329 0.25 6.20 -10.27
CA ILE A 329 -0.91 6.02 -9.39
C ILE A 329 -1.16 7.31 -8.61
N LEU A 330 -2.41 7.77 -8.56
CA LEU A 330 -2.86 8.70 -7.51
C LEU A 330 -3.65 7.94 -6.46
N HIS A 331 -3.33 8.18 -5.20
CA HIS A 331 -3.99 7.56 -4.05
C HIS A 331 -4.68 8.62 -3.19
N PHE A 332 -5.91 8.35 -2.77
CA PHE A 332 -6.79 9.27 -2.04
C PHE A 332 -7.13 8.75 -0.63
N PRO A 333 -6.16 8.66 0.30
CA PRO A 333 -6.37 8.05 1.60
C PRO A 333 -7.25 8.90 2.52
N GLY A 334 -7.82 8.26 3.55
CA GLY A 334 -8.50 8.93 4.66
C GLY A 334 -9.55 9.97 4.23
N GLY A 335 -9.36 11.22 4.66
CA GLY A 335 -10.25 12.35 4.36
C GLY A 335 -10.27 12.78 2.88
N TYR A 336 -9.34 12.27 2.06
CA TYR A 336 -9.24 12.58 0.64
C TYR A 336 -10.05 11.62 -0.25
N LYS A 337 -10.58 10.51 0.29
CA LYS A 337 -11.43 9.55 -0.47
C LYS A 337 -12.59 10.23 -1.19
N LYS A 338 -13.13 11.31 -0.63
CA LYS A 338 -14.20 12.13 -1.24
C LYS A 338 -13.82 12.75 -2.59
N LEU A 339 -12.52 12.89 -2.89
CA LEU A 339 -12.02 13.47 -4.13
C LEU A 339 -11.86 12.42 -5.24
N TRP A 340 -11.79 11.13 -4.90
CA TRP A 340 -11.49 10.06 -5.86
C TRP A 340 -12.45 10.06 -7.05
N ALA A 341 -13.75 10.21 -6.82
CA ALA A 341 -14.78 10.14 -7.85
C ALA A 341 -14.52 11.14 -9.01
N SER A 342 -14.15 12.37 -8.67
CA SER A 342 -13.85 13.41 -9.68
C SER A 342 -12.67 13.05 -10.61
N CYS A 343 -11.74 12.23 -10.13
CA CYS A 343 -10.60 11.73 -10.90
C CYS A 343 -10.92 10.42 -11.62
N ALA A 344 -11.75 9.58 -11.00
CA ALA A 344 -12.21 8.31 -11.54
C ALA A 344 -13.10 8.49 -12.78
N ASP A 345 -13.99 9.48 -12.78
CA ASP A 345 -14.97 9.70 -13.84
C ASP A 345 -14.34 9.91 -15.25
N PRO A 346 -13.42 10.87 -15.48
CA PRO A 346 -12.82 11.07 -16.80
C PRO A 346 -11.97 9.86 -17.25
N MET A 347 -11.35 9.15 -16.29
CA MET A 347 -10.61 7.92 -16.60
C MET A 347 -11.55 6.80 -17.03
N ALA A 348 -12.65 6.63 -16.30
CA ALA A 348 -13.64 5.64 -16.62
C ALA A 348 -14.13 5.92 -18.04
N GLU A 349 -14.57 7.16 -18.37
CA GLU A 349 -15.01 7.59 -19.72
C GLU A 349 -14.08 7.12 -20.84
N TYR A 350 -12.77 7.27 -20.64
CA TYR A 350 -11.77 6.79 -21.59
C TYR A 350 -11.67 5.26 -21.67
N LEU A 351 -11.65 4.57 -20.53
CA LEU A 351 -11.36 3.13 -20.43
C LEU A 351 -12.56 2.24 -20.84
N LYS A 352 -13.77 2.72 -20.62
CA LYS A 352 -15.02 2.00 -20.89
C LYS A 352 -15.09 1.39 -22.29
N PRO A 353 -15.00 2.16 -23.39
CA PRO A 353 -15.14 1.63 -24.74
C PRO A 353 -13.95 0.77 -25.22
N ARG A 354 -12.84 0.74 -24.47
CA ARG A 354 -11.58 0.12 -24.91
C ARG A 354 -11.47 -1.33 -24.44
N SER A 355 -10.83 -2.19 -25.22
CA SER A 355 -10.44 -3.54 -24.82
C SER A 355 -11.60 -4.42 -24.29
N PRO A 356 -12.41 -5.04 -25.18
CA PRO A 356 -13.45 -5.98 -24.76
C PRO A 356 -12.87 -7.17 -24.01
N GLY A 357 -13.63 -7.76 -23.08
CA GLY A 357 -13.21 -8.95 -22.32
C GLY A 357 -12.34 -8.65 -21.09
N LYS A 358 -12.37 -7.41 -20.58
CA LYS A 358 -11.66 -7.04 -19.35
C LYS A 358 -12.09 -7.94 -18.18
N HIS A 359 -11.11 -8.39 -17.42
CA HIS A 359 -11.31 -9.22 -16.24
C HIS A 359 -10.26 -8.90 -15.17
N MET A 360 -10.53 -9.35 -13.97
CA MET A 360 -9.56 -9.47 -12.88
C MET A 360 -9.47 -10.94 -12.45
N TRP A 361 -8.40 -11.29 -11.75
CA TRP A 361 -8.14 -12.63 -11.25
C TRP A 361 -8.46 -12.71 -9.76
N ASP A 362 -9.45 -13.51 -9.39
CA ASP A 362 -9.66 -13.89 -8.00
C ASP A 362 -8.60 -14.94 -7.63
N VAL A 363 -7.58 -14.50 -6.88
CA VAL A 363 -6.45 -15.35 -6.51
C VAL A 363 -6.89 -16.51 -5.63
N ASP A 364 -7.76 -16.24 -4.65
CA ASP A 364 -8.15 -17.21 -3.63
C ASP A 364 -8.95 -18.38 -4.23
N ARG A 365 -9.76 -18.11 -5.26
CA ARG A 365 -10.56 -19.13 -5.96
C ARG A 365 -9.96 -19.59 -7.28
N ASN A 366 -8.88 -18.95 -7.73
CA ASN A 366 -8.20 -19.27 -8.99
C ASN A 366 -9.15 -19.18 -10.21
N ILE A 367 -9.94 -18.09 -10.29
CA ILE A 367 -10.92 -17.85 -11.36
C ILE A 367 -10.80 -16.44 -11.96
N ARG A 368 -11.17 -16.31 -13.23
CA ARG A 368 -11.37 -15.01 -13.89
C ARG A 368 -12.74 -14.44 -13.53
N VAL A 369 -12.76 -13.19 -13.11
CA VAL A 369 -13.97 -12.42 -12.87
C VAL A 369 -14.09 -11.35 -13.95
N PRO A 370 -15.03 -11.47 -14.90
CA PRO A 370 -15.27 -10.44 -15.90
C PRO A 370 -15.67 -9.12 -15.24
N ILE A 371 -15.07 -8.00 -15.64
CA ILE A 371 -15.33 -6.69 -15.01
C ILE A 371 -16.81 -6.32 -15.11
N HIS A 372 -17.46 -6.61 -16.24
CA HIS A 372 -18.89 -6.33 -16.45
C HIS A 372 -19.81 -7.08 -15.49
N SER A 373 -19.37 -8.20 -14.90
CA SER A 373 -20.17 -8.94 -13.90
C SER A 373 -20.21 -8.24 -12.53
N VAL A 374 -19.33 -7.26 -12.31
CA VAL A 374 -19.28 -6.41 -11.11
C VAL A 374 -19.81 -5.02 -11.43
N CYS A 375 -19.48 -4.50 -12.62
CA CYS A 375 -19.83 -3.17 -13.06
C CYS A 375 -20.43 -3.20 -14.47
N ASP A 376 -21.76 -3.27 -14.55
CA ASP A 376 -22.52 -3.30 -15.81
C ASP A 376 -22.14 -2.17 -16.78
N TYR A 377 -21.68 -1.04 -16.25
CA TYR A 377 -21.20 0.07 -17.06
C TYR A 377 -20.08 -0.37 -18.05
N TYR A 378 -19.19 -1.29 -17.65
CA TYR A 378 -18.05 -1.76 -18.46
C TYR A 378 -18.41 -2.94 -19.39
N ALA A 379 -19.70 -3.24 -19.58
CA ALA A 379 -20.19 -4.28 -20.48
C ALA A 379 -19.88 -4.05 -21.96
#